data_AF-A0A8S4AND6-F1
#
_entry.id   AF-A0A8S4AND6-F1
#
_cell.length_a   1.000
_cell.length_b   1.000
_cell.length_c   1.000
_cell.angle_alpha   90.00
_cell.angle_beta   90.00
_cell.angle_gamma   90.00
#
_symmetry.space_group_name_H-M   'P 1'
#
loop_
_entity.id
_entity.type
_entity.pdbx_description
1 polymer ?
#
loop_
_entity_poly.entity_id
_entity_poly.type
_entity_poly.pdbx_seq_one_letter_code
_entity_poly.pdbx_strand_id
1 'polypeptide(L)'
;MNKAVVVFLKDESTVHQLVESGVIVREMLVQVSPLAVPSTRITVSGVPPFIPNALLENELRRFGKMASGFRTVSLGCKDQKLKHVQSLRRQVFMFLESPTQTLEVSFPVKHGDGLYMVYASSGHMKCFD
;
A
#
# COMPACT_ATOMS: atom_id res chain seq x y z
N MET A 1 15.90 14.66 19.55
CA MET A 1 16.38 13.44 18.89
C MET A 1 15.82 12.24 19.64
N ASN A 2 15.11 11.34 18.96
CA ASN A 2 14.56 10.14 19.60
C ASN A 2 15.72 9.23 20.00
N LYS A 3 15.80 8.87 21.29
CA LYS A 3 16.86 8.02 21.89
C LYS A 3 16.66 6.53 21.52
N ALA A 4 16.40 6.24 20.25
CA ALA A 4 16.20 4.87 19.79
C ALA A 4 17.56 4.20 19.52
N VAL A 5 17.70 2.95 19.96
CA VAL A 5 18.81 2.08 19.56
C VAL A 5 18.36 1.32 18.33
N VAL A 6 19.11 1.44 17.24
CA VAL A 6 18.83 0.77 15.96
C VAL A 6 19.88 -0.32 15.76
N VAL A 7 19.42 -1.55 15.48
CA VAL A 7 20.28 -2.71 15.25
C VAL A 7 20.01 -3.23 13.84
N PHE A 8 21.06 -3.39 13.04
CA PHE A 8 21.00 -4.00 11.72
C PHE A 8 21.44 -5.45 11.82
N LEU A 9 20.59 -6.37 11.37
CA LEU A 9 20.87 -7.80 11.35
C LEU A 9 21.23 -8.24 9.93
N LYS A 10 21.90 -9.38 9.83
CA LYS A 10 22.40 -9.91 8.56
C LYS A 10 21.28 -10.46 7.67
N ASP A 11 20.30 -11.16 8.25
CA ASP A 11 19.29 -11.93 7.52
C ASP A 11 17.87 -11.50 7.91
N GLU A 12 16.95 -11.48 6.95
CA GLU A 12 15.56 -11.05 7.15
C GLU A 12 14.78 -11.99 8.08
N SER A 13 15.02 -13.29 8.00
CA SER A 13 14.42 -14.29 8.89
C SER A 13 14.74 -14.01 10.37
N THR A 14 15.98 -13.62 10.65
CA THR A 14 16.43 -13.25 12.00
C THR A 14 15.73 -11.97 12.48
N VAL A 15 15.44 -11.03 11.57
CA VAL A 15 14.66 -9.82 11.89
C VAL A 15 13.23 -10.20 12.29
N HIS A 16 12.55 -11.03 11.50
CA HIS A 16 11.18 -11.48 11.80
C HIS A 16 11.12 -12.20 13.16
N GLN A 17 12.03 -13.13 13.41
CA GLN A 17 12.12 -13.83 14.69
C GLN A 17 12.35 -12.86 15.86
N LEU A 18 13.22 -11.86 15.69
CA LEU A 18 13.52 -10.88 16.74
C LEU A 18 12.34 -9.97 17.05
N VAL A 19 11.57 -9.59 16.03
CA VAL A 19 10.37 -8.76 16.17
C VAL A 19 9.27 -9.54 16.90
N GLU A 20 9.13 -10.83 16.64
CA GLU A 20 8.15 -11.70 17.33
C GLU A 20 8.55 -12.02 18.77
N SER A 21 9.82 -12.37 19.00
CA SER A 21 10.30 -12.85 20.29
C SER A 21 10.79 -11.74 21.24
N GLY A 22 11.18 -10.58 20.72
CA GLY A 22 11.82 -9.50 21.48
C GLY A 22 13.26 -9.83 21.90
N VAL A 23 13.85 -8.98 22.75
CA VAL A 23 15.21 -9.17 23.28
C VAL A 23 15.18 -9.05 24.80
N ILE A 24 15.88 -9.95 25.49
CA ILE A 24 16.05 -9.87 26.94
C ILE A 24 17.29 -9.03 27.25
N VAL A 25 17.10 -7.93 27.97
CA VAL A 25 18.18 -7.07 28.47
C VAL A 25 18.06 -6.98 29.98
N ARG A 26 19.04 -7.51 30.72
CA ARG A 26 19.05 -7.53 32.20
C ARG A 26 17.74 -8.07 32.78
N GLU A 27 17.33 -9.25 32.30
CA GLU A 27 16.09 -9.95 32.71
C GLU A 27 14.77 -9.25 32.32
N MET A 28 14.82 -8.12 31.60
CA MET A 28 13.63 -7.47 31.05
C MET A 28 13.44 -7.81 29.58
N LEU A 29 12.24 -8.27 29.22
CA LEU A 29 11.85 -8.44 27.83
C LEU A 29 11.56 -7.07 27.19
N VAL A 30 12.40 -6.68 26.24
CA VAL A 30 12.26 -5.48 25.44
C VAL A 30 11.66 -5.85 24.09
N GLN A 31 10.50 -5.28 23.78
CA GLN A 31 9.86 -5.46 22.49
C GLN A 31 10.63 -4.71 21.39
N VAL A 32 10.84 -5.39 20.26
CA VAL A 32 11.58 -4.85 19.11
C VAL A 32 10.59 -4.55 18.00
N SER A 33 10.63 -3.33 17.48
CA SER A 33 9.86 -2.92 16.31
C SER A 33 10.77 -2.84 15.08
N PRO A 34 10.29 -3.25 13.88
CA PRO A 34 11.02 -3.02 12.64
C PRO A 34 11.34 -1.53 12.45
N LEU A 35 12.54 -1.24 11.97
CA LEU A 35 12.97 0.14 11.70
C LEU A 35 12.10 0.82 10.64
N ALA A 36 11.69 0.05 9.63
CA ALA A 36 10.72 0.46 8.63
C ALA A 36 9.73 -0.69 8.44
N VAL A 37 8.44 -0.38 8.51
CA VAL A 37 7.41 -1.32 8.04
C VAL A 37 7.35 -1.15 6.52
N PRO A 38 7.62 -2.18 5.71
CA PRO A 38 7.57 -2.06 4.27
C PRO A 38 6.13 -1.79 3.85
N SER A 39 5.85 -0.55 3.43
CA SER A 39 4.56 -0.23 2.83
C SER A 39 4.57 -0.62 1.36
N THR A 40 3.57 -1.39 0.94
CA THR A 40 3.41 -1.83 -0.44
C THR A 40 2.68 -0.78 -1.25
N ARG A 41 3.18 -0.45 -2.44
CA ARG A 41 2.49 0.43 -3.39
C ARG A 41 1.36 -0.36 -4.05
N ILE A 42 0.12 0.04 -3.77
CA ILE A 42 -1.07 -0.46 -4.44
C ILE A 42 -1.48 0.51 -5.54
N THR A 43 -1.67 0.01 -6.75
CA THR A 43 -2.25 0.74 -7.88
C THR A 43 -3.69 0.30 -8.06
N VAL A 44 -4.62 1.23 -7.92
CA VAL A 44 -6.04 1.05 -8.16
C VAL A 44 -6.37 1.60 -9.54
N SER A 45 -6.84 0.76 -10.46
CA SER A 45 -7.11 1.06 -11.86
C SER A 45 -8.60 0.95 -12.19
N GLY A 46 -9.02 1.62 -13.26
CA GLY A 46 -10.43 1.64 -13.67
C GLY A 46 -11.29 2.54 -12.77
N VAL A 47 -10.69 3.56 -12.16
CA VAL A 47 -11.37 4.48 -11.25
C VAL A 47 -11.76 5.77 -11.97
N PRO A 48 -13.05 6.01 -12.25
CA PRO A 48 -13.52 7.30 -12.74
C PRO A 48 -13.13 8.48 -11.82
N PRO A 49 -12.85 9.68 -12.37
CA PRO A 49 -12.37 10.83 -11.58
C PRO A 49 -13.34 11.26 -10.47
N PHE A 50 -14.64 11.07 -10.68
CA PHE A 50 -15.70 11.46 -9.74
C PHE A 50 -15.86 10.51 -8.55
N ILE A 51 -15.31 9.28 -8.60
CA ILE A 51 -15.38 8.36 -7.46
C ILE A 51 -14.50 8.91 -6.33
N PRO A 52 -15.01 9.17 -5.12
CA PRO A 52 -14.20 9.66 -4.01
C PRO A 52 -13.27 8.59 -3.46
N ASN A 53 -12.10 9.01 -2.96
CA ASN A 53 -11.10 8.10 -2.38
C ASN A 53 -11.64 7.30 -1.19
N ALA A 54 -12.54 7.88 -0.39
CA ALA A 54 -13.11 7.23 0.78
C ALA A 54 -13.79 5.88 0.47
N LEU A 55 -14.42 5.75 -0.71
CA LEU A 55 -15.03 4.48 -1.12
C LEU A 55 -13.97 3.40 -1.42
N LEU A 56 -12.85 3.80 -2.02
CA LEU A 56 -11.74 2.90 -2.28
C LEU A 56 -11.05 2.50 -0.98
N GLU A 57 -10.85 3.44 -0.06
CA GLU A 57 -10.26 3.16 1.26
C GLU A 57 -11.09 2.15 2.06
N ASN A 58 -12.42 2.27 2.03
CA ASN A 58 -13.30 1.36 2.76
C ASN A 58 -13.18 -0.10 2.26
N GLU A 59 -13.06 -0.30 0.95
CA GLU A 59 -12.86 -1.64 0.38
C GLU A 59 -11.43 -2.15 0.62
N LEU A 60 -10.42 -1.29 0.45
CA LEU A 60 -9.02 -1.68 0.61
C LEU A 60 -8.61 -1.97 2.06
N ARG A 61 -9.28 -1.38 3.05
CA ARG A 61 -9.02 -1.64 4.48
C ARG A 61 -9.17 -3.12 4.86
N ARG A 62 -9.89 -3.92 4.07
CA ARG A 62 -10.00 -5.37 4.26
C ARG A 62 -8.70 -6.14 4.00
N PHE A 63 -7.72 -5.51 3.36
CA PHE A 63 -6.45 -6.13 2.99
C PHE A 63 -5.26 -5.56 3.76
N GLY A 64 -5.48 -4.54 4.59
CA GLY A 64 -4.42 -3.89 5.34
C GLY A 64 -4.73 -2.46 5.78
N LYS A 65 -3.74 -1.81 6.37
CA LYS A 65 -3.83 -0.43 6.86
C LYS A 65 -3.28 0.54 5.82
N MET A 66 -3.93 1.68 5.67
CA MET A 66 -3.45 2.75 4.80
C MET A 66 -2.17 3.37 5.39
N ALA A 67 -1.07 3.37 4.64
CA ALA A 67 0.19 4.01 5.01
C ALA A 67 0.32 5.42 4.42
N SER A 68 -0.44 5.73 3.37
CA SER A 68 -0.53 7.05 2.77
C SER A 68 -1.95 7.37 2.30
N GLY A 69 -2.19 8.64 1.95
CA GLY A 69 -3.33 8.99 1.11
C GLY A 69 -3.12 8.58 -0.36
N PHE A 70 -4.21 8.60 -1.13
CA PHE A 70 -4.19 8.34 -2.56
C PHE A 70 -3.50 9.48 -3.35
N ARG A 71 -2.78 9.10 -4.40
CA ARG A 71 -2.21 9.99 -5.42
C ARG A 71 -2.70 9.58 -6.80
N THR A 72 -3.18 10.52 -7.61
CA THR A 72 -3.55 10.19 -8.98
C THR A 72 -2.31 9.99 -9.86
N VAL A 73 -2.37 9.04 -10.78
CA VAL A 73 -1.31 8.76 -11.74
C VAL A 73 -1.57 9.55 -13.02
N SER A 74 -0.62 10.37 -13.46
CA SER A 74 -0.73 11.09 -14.75
C SER A 74 -0.73 10.12 -15.93
N LEU A 75 -1.39 10.49 -17.03
CA LEU A 75 -1.40 9.66 -18.24
C LEU A 75 -0.02 9.57 -18.92
N GLY A 76 0.92 10.46 -18.58
CA GLY A 76 2.28 10.45 -19.13
C GLY A 76 2.37 11.14 -20.49
N CYS A 77 1.37 11.94 -20.87
CA CYS A 77 1.38 12.72 -22.10
C CYS A 77 2.58 13.69 -22.12
N LYS A 78 3.37 13.66 -23.20
CA LYS A 78 4.52 14.56 -23.39
C LYS A 78 4.10 15.99 -23.75
N ASP A 79 2.96 16.15 -24.42
CA ASP A 79 2.42 17.45 -24.79
C ASP A 79 2.06 18.27 -23.55
N GLN A 80 2.62 19.48 -23.46
CA GLN A 80 2.37 20.44 -22.39
C GLN A 80 0.87 20.70 -22.20
N LYS A 81 0.10 20.77 -23.28
CA LYS A 81 -1.35 21.01 -23.24
C LYS A 81 -2.12 19.87 -22.60
N LEU A 82 -1.58 18.65 -22.62
CA LEU A 82 -2.22 17.43 -22.10
C LEU A 82 -1.67 16.96 -20.75
N LYS A 83 -0.75 17.71 -20.13
CA LYS A 83 -0.17 17.36 -18.81
C LYS A 83 -1.22 17.27 -17.68
N HIS A 84 -2.34 17.96 -17.83
CA HIS A 84 -3.45 17.94 -16.87
C HIS A 84 -4.29 16.65 -16.96
N VAL A 85 -4.13 15.85 -18.03
CA VAL A 85 -4.88 14.61 -18.24
C VAL A 85 -4.36 13.53 -17.29
N GLN A 86 -5.23 13.14 -16.37
CA GLN A 86 -4.98 12.08 -15.40
C GLN A 86 -5.38 10.73 -16.00
N SER A 87 -4.67 9.67 -15.63
CA SER A 87 -5.14 8.33 -15.93
C SER A 87 -6.27 7.93 -14.97
N LEU A 88 -7.06 6.93 -15.33
CA LEU A 88 -8.08 6.33 -14.45
C LEU A 88 -7.47 5.44 -13.37
N ARG A 89 -6.31 5.86 -12.84
CA ARG A 89 -5.51 5.11 -11.86
C ARG A 89 -5.10 5.99 -10.70
N ARG A 90 -5.16 5.41 -9.51
CA ARG A 90 -4.69 6.02 -8.27
C ARG A 90 -3.72 5.08 -7.56
N GLN A 91 -2.73 5.64 -6.90
CA GLN A 91 -1.74 4.91 -6.15
C GLN A 91 -1.85 5.23 -4.67
N VAL A 92 -1.64 4.22 -3.84
CA VAL A 92 -1.62 4.37 -2.38
C VAL A 92 -0.62 3.40 -1.78
N PHE A 93 0.03 3.79 -0.69
CA PHE A 93 0.87 2.90 0.07
C PHE A 93 0.06 2.27 1.20
N MET A 94 0.21 0.96 1.39
CA MET A 94 -0.51 0.20 2.40
C MET A 94 0.43 -0.74 3.16
N PHE A 95 0.16 -0.93 4.44
CA PHE A 95 0.69 -2.04 5.22
C PHE A 95 -0.27 -3.20 5.05
N LEU A 96 0.09 -4.18 4.21
CA LEU A 96 -0.72 -5.37 3.99
C LEU A 96 -0.68 -6.27 5.23
N GLU A 97 -1.74 -7.04 5.46
CA GLU A 97 -1.82 -7.94 6.63
C GLU A 97 -0.75 -9.03 6.61
N SER A 98 -0.34 -9.48 5.42
CA SER A 98 0.81 -10.36 5.25
C SER A 98 1.87 -9.70 4.36
N PRO A 99 3.15 -9.64 4.79
CA PRO A 99 4.23 -8.99 4.03
C PRO A 99 4.60 -9.72 2.73
N THR A 100 4.25 -11.01 2.60
CA THR A 100 4.43 -11.79 1.36
C THR A 100 3.25 -11.71 0.40
N GLN A 101 2.16 -11.05 0.81
CA GLN A 101 0.93 -10.98 0.02
C GLN A 101 1.09 -9.99 -1.14
N THR A 102 0.96 -10.49 -2.36
CA THR A 102 0.64 -9.65 -3.51
C THR A 102 -0.87 -9.45 -3.57
N LEU A 103 -1.31 -8.19 -3.63
CA LEU A 103 -2.70 -7.85 -3.83
C LEU A 103 -2.99 -7.87 -5.34
N GLU A 104 -3.91 -8.71 -5.79
CA GLU A 104 -4.47 -8.70 -7.14
C GLU A 104 -5.98 -8.99 -7.02
N VAL A 105 -6.78 -7.94 -6.88
CA VAL A 105 -8.22 -8.08 -6.58
C VAL A 105 -9.06 -7.13 -7.41
N SER A 106 -10.23 -7.58 -7.80
CA SER A 106 -11.28 -6.75 -8.38
C SER A 106 -12.42 -6.61 -7.38
N PHE A 107 -12.95 -5.41 -7.22
CA PHE A 107 -14.10 -5.17 -6.35
C PHE A 107 -15.05 -4.12 -6.95
N PRO A 108 -16.36 -4.27 -6.71
CA PRO A 108 -17.34 -3.29 -7.15
C PRO A 108 -17.34 -2.07 -6.22
N VAL A 109 -17.45 -0.88 -6.80
CA VAL A 109 -17.61 0.38 -6.09
C VAL A 109 -18.94 1.00 -6.50
N LYS A 110 -19.85 1.17 -5.54
CA LYS A 110 -21.13 1.84 -5.77
C LYS A 110 -20.98 3.36 -5.56
N HIS A 111 -21.37 4.15 -6.54
CA HIS A 111 -21.37 5.61 -6.45
C HIS A 111 -22.57 6.20 -7.22
N GLY A 112 -23.46 6.89 -6.50
CA GLY A 112 -24.78 7.26 -7.03
C GLY A 112 -25.58 6.01 -7.41
N ASP A 113 -26.12 6.01 -8.64
CA ASP A 113 -26.85 4.89 -9.22
C ASP A 113 -25.95 3.91 -9.99
N GLY A 114 -24.64 4.21 -10.11
CA GLY A 114 -23.68 3.40 -10.84
C GLY A 114 -22.97 2.36 -9.98
N LEU A 115 -22.65 1.22 -10.61
CA LEU A 115 -21.76 0.20 -10.07
C LEU A 115 -20.52 0.10 -10.97
N TYR A 116 -19.34 0.38 -10.41
CA TYR A 116 -18.08 0.45 -11.15
C TYR A 116 -17.14 -0.66 -10.68
N MET A 117 -16.67 -1.50 -11.61
CA MET A 117 -15.65 -2.50 -11.30
C MET A 117 -14.27 -1.85 -11.29
N VAL A 118 -13.57 -2.00 -10.16
CA VAL A 118 -12.25 -1.41 -9.91
C VAL A 118 -11.26 -2.53 -9.63
N TYR A 119 -10.02 -2.37 -10.09
CA TYR A 119 -8.96 -3.35 -9.91
C TYR A 119 -7.82 -2.79 -9.06
N ALA A 120 -7.36 -3.51 -8.05
CA ALA A 120 -6.21 -3.14 -7.21
C ALA A 120 -5.07 -4.16 -7.34
N SER A 121 -3.86 -3.68 -7.63
CA SER A 121 -2.67 -4.50 -7.76
C SER A 121 -1.47 -3.96 -6.97
N SER A 122 -0.67 -4.85 -6.36
CA SER A 122 0.60 -4.52 -5.69
C SER A 122 1.84 -4.67 -6.58
N GLY A 123 1.71 -5.27 -7.76
CA GLY A 123 2.80 -5.51 -8.71
C GLY A 123 2.93 -4.44 -9.80
N HIS A 124 3.99 -4.55 -10.61
CA HIS A 124 4.06 -3.84 -11.90
C HIS A 124 2.89 -4.26 -12.78
N MET A 125 2.34 -3.31 -13.55
CA MET A 125 1.24 -3.59 -14.47
C MET A 125 1.58 -4.77 -15.37
N LYS A 126 0.89 -5.90 -15.19
CA LYS A 126 0.73 -6.88 -16.24
C LYS A 126 -0.47 -6.42 -17.07
N CYS A 127 -0.21 -5.93 -18.27
CA CYS A 127 -1.29 -5.87 -19.26
C CYS A 127 -1.70 -7.33 -19.53
N PHE A 128 -3.00 -7.60 -19.62
CA PHE A 128 -3.48 -8.88 -20.12
C PHE A 128 -2.95 -9.05 -21.55
N ASP A 129 -2.27 -10.17 -21.83
CA ASP A 129 -1.91 -10.60 -23.18
C ASP A 129 -3.17 -10.99 -23.98
#